data_AF-A0A413YQ38-F1
#
_entry.id   AF-A0A413YQ38-F1
#
_cell.length_a   1.000
_cell.length_b   1.000
_cell.length_c   1.000
_cell.angle_alpha   90.00
_cell.angle_beta   90.00
_cell.angle_gamma   90.00
#
_symmetry.space_group_name_H-M   'P 1'
#
loop_
_entity.id
_entity.type
_entity.pdbx_description
1 polymer ?
#
loop_
_entity_poly.entity_id
_entity_poly.type
_entity_poly.pdbx_seq_one_letter_code
_entity_poly.pdbx_strand_id
1 'polypeptide(L)'
;MDNSLTYYTVASVIEAFILWLYCNKLFKQRLNTPLSILIAIIMHLLSAPVYMLHFPILNIISFILITYIVTIIISDISFFSAIFHSLMLTVVMGLSELLVVGFVPNLYILFFRESGTINNTALYVFISKTIYLFISQAVSTILKKRKGSYPYSVPTPKS
;
A
#
# COMPACT_ATOMS: atom_id res chain seq x y z
N MET A 1 2.99 -27.85 -4.66
CA MET A 1 2.14 -26.75 -4.18
C MET A 1 2.82 -25.47 -4.59
N ASP A 2 2.18 -24.68 -5.44
CA ASP A 2 2.83 -23.59 -6.15
C ASP A 2 3.23 -22.49 -5.18
N ASN A 3 4.53 -22.39 -4.88
CA ASN A 3 5.11 -21.36 -4.00
C ASN A 3 4.73 -19.92 -4.44
N SER A 4 4.32 -19.75 -5.70
CA SER A 4 3.82 -18.50 -6.27
C SER A 4 2.55 -17.99 -5.60
N LEU A 5 1.56 -18.86 -5.31
CA LEU A 5 0.30 -18.44 -4.69
C LEU A 5 0.52 -17.95 -3.26
N THR A 6 1.31 -18.68 -2.48
CA THR A 6 1.67 -18.30 -1.10
C THR A 6 2.44 -16.97 -1.06
N TYR A 7 3.29 -16.73 -2.06
CA TYR A 7 4.02 -15.47 -2.18
C TYR A 7 3.08 -14.28 -2.41
N TYR A 8 2.15 -14.39 -3.37
CA TYR A 8 1.22 -13.30 -3.66
C TYR A 8 0.27 -13.04 -2.50
N THR A 9 -0.19 -14.08 -1.79
CA THR A 9 -1.06 -13.88 -0.63
C THR A 9 -0.34 -13.19 0.52
N VAL A 10 0.91 -13.55 0.82
CA VAL A 10 1.70 -12.86 1.85
C VAL A 10 1.96 -11.40 1.46
N ALA A 11 2.30 -11.13 0.21
CA ALA A 11 2.48 -9.77 -0.29
C ALA A 11 1.20 -8.92 -0.16
N SER A 12 0.04 -9.45 -0.57
CA SER A 12 -1.26 -8.79 -0.44
C SER A 12 -1.63 -8.48 1.01
N VAL A 13 -1.32 -9.38 1.96
CA VAL A 13 -1.58 -9.14 3.39
C VAL A 13 -0.70 -8.02 3.93
N ILE A 14 0.58 -7.97 3.54
CA ILE A 14 1.50 -6.90 3.94
C ILE A 14 1.03 -5.55 3.37
N GLU A 15 0.62 -5.51 2.09
CA GLU A 15 0.09 -4.30 1.45
C GLU A 15 -1.19 -3.79 2.13
N ALA A 16 -2.12 -4.69 2.46
CA ALA A 16 -3.32 -4.35 3.21
C ALA A 16 -2.98 -3.73 4.58
N PHE A 17 -1.99 -4.29 5.28
CA PHE A 17 -1.56 -3.78 6.57
C PHE A 17 -0.90 -2.40 6.46
N ILE A 18 -0.07 -2.18 5.44
CA ILE A 18 0.56 -0.89 5.17
C ILE A 18 -0.50 0.18 4.88
N LEU A 19 -1.48 -0.13 4.02
CA LEU A 19 -2.58 0.78 3.71
C LEU A 19 -3.40 1.11 4.96
N TRP A 20 -3.75 0.10 5.75
CA TRP A 20 -4.49 0.31 6.99
C TRP A 20 -3.73 1.22 7.96
N LEU A 21 -2.43 0.98 8.19
CA LEU A 21 -1.59 1.83 9.02
C LEU A 21 -1.55 3.27 8.50
N TYR A 22 -1.39 3.43 7.19
CA TYR A 22 -1.38 4.73 6.52
C TYR A 22 -2.68 5.49 6.77
N CYS A 23 -3.83 4.84 6.55
CA CYS A 23 -5.15 5.43 6.76
C CYS A 23 -5.43 5.75 8.23
N ASN A 24 -5.15 4.82 9.14
CA ASN A 24 -5.39 4.99 10.58
C ASN A 24 -4.59 6.17 11.17
N LYS A 25 -3.40 6.42 10.63
CA LYS A 25 -2.56 7.53 11.08
C LYS A 25 -3.01 8.89 10.56
N LEU A 26 -3.47 8.94 9.30
CA LEU A 26 -3.73 10.18 8.56
C LEU A 26 -5.18 10.67 8.60
N PHE A 27 -6.14 9.76 8.79
CA PHE A 27 -7.58 10.05 8.73
C PHE A 27 -8.30 9.55 9.97
N LYS A 28 -9.51 10.08 10.18
CA LYS A 28 -10.45 9.52 11.14
C LYS A 28 -11.01 8.22 10.56
N GLN A 29 -10.92 7.13 11.33
CA GLN A 29 -11.50 5.86 10.91
C GLN A 29 -13.03 5.96 10.92
N ARG A 30 -13.64 5.49 9.82
CA ARG A 30 -15.09 5.37 9.70
C ARG A 30 -15.60 4.08 10.37
N LEU A 31 -14.77 3.05 10.37
CA LEU A 31 -15.10 1.71 10.86
C LEU A 31 -14.29 1.36 12.11
N ASN A 32 -14.78 0.37 12.86
CA ASN A 32 -14.04 -0.20 13.99
C ASN A 32 -12.68 -0.74 13.50
N THR A 33 -11.65 -0.56 14.31
CA THR A 33 -10.28 -0.98 14.00
C THR A 33 -10.15 -2.43 13.51
N PRO A 34 -10.71 -3.46 14.18
CA PRO A 34 -10.60 -4.84 13.68
C PRO A 34 -11.33 -5.05 12.34
N LEU A 35 -12.47 -4.39 12.14
CA LEU A 35 -13.26 -4.51 10.91
C LEU A 35 -12.55 -3.82 9.74
N SER A 36 -11.90 -2.68 9.98
CA SER A 36 -11.10 -1.98 8.97
C SER A 36 -9.92 -2.81 8.46
N ILE A 37 -9.22 -3.53 9.34
CA ILE A 37 -8.12 -4.43 9.00
C ILE A 37 -8.66 -5.61 8.18
N LEU A 38 -9.75 -6.22 8.64
CA LEU A 38 -10.36 -7.37 7.97
C LEU A 38 -10.77 -7.04 6.53
N ILE A 39 -11.44 -5.90 6.32
CA ILE A 39 -11.82 -5.44 4.97
C ILE A 39 -10.57 -5.20 4.11
N ALA A 40 -9.55 -4.52 4.64
CA ALA A 40 -8.33 -4.26 3.89
C ALA A 40 -7.66 -5.55 3.40
N ILE A 41 -7.58 -6.57 4.27
CA ILE A 41 -7.01 -7.88 3.96
C ILE A 41 -7.85 -8.60 2.89
N ILE A 42 -9.16 -8.71 3.07
CA ILE A 42 -10.04 -9.41 2.12
C ILE A 42 -9.94 -8.78 0.73
N MET A 43 -9.98 -7.45 0.65
CA MET A 43 -9.94 -6.73 -0.62
C MET A 43 -8.59 -6.86 -1.33
N HIS A 44 -7.46 -6.84 -0.62
CA HIS A 44 -6.14 -7.05 -1.23
C HIS A 44 -5.89 -8.51 -1.58
N LEU A 45 -6.43 -9.47 -0.83
CA LEU A 45 -6.37 -10.89 -1.21
C LEU A 45 -7.12 -11.15 -2.51
N LEU A 46 -8.20 -10.42 -2.79
CA LEU A 46 -8.93 -10.50 -4.05
C LEU A 46 -8.08 -10.02 -5.25
N SER A 47 -7.02 -9.25 -5.02
CA SER A 47 -6.05 -8.86 -6.07
C SER A 47 -5.04 -9.95 -6.40
N ALA A 48 -4.84 -10.95 -5.54
CA ALA A 48 -3.83 -12.00 -5.76
C ALA A 48 -4.00 -12.76 -7.09
N PRO A 49 -5.21 -13.14 -7.54
CA PRO A 49 -5.41 -13.75 -8.85
C PRO A 49 -5.02 -12.83 -10.02
N VAL A 50 -5.18 -11.52 -9.87
CA VAL A 50 -4.81 -10.54 -10.90
C VAL A 50 -3.28 -10.47 -11.05
N TYR A 51 -2.54 -10.62 -9.95
CA TYR A 51 -1.08 -10.64 -9.97
C TYR A 51 -0.51 -11.87 -10.69
N MET A 52 -1.22 -13.00 -10.64
CA MET A 52 -0.86 -14.23 -11.36
C MET A 52 -1.00 -14.12 -12.88
N LEU A 53 -1.69 -13.09 -13.40
CA LEU A 53 -1.84 -12.88 -14.85
C LEU A 53 -0.57 -12.30 -15.49
N HIS A 54 0.44 -11.92 -14.71
CA HIS A 54 1.72 -11.39 -15.18
C HIS A 54 1.65 -10.17 -16.14
N PHE A 55 0.50 -9.49 -16.21
CA PHE A 55 0.34 -8.23 -16.95
C PHE A 55 0.63 -7.03 -16.02
N PRO A 56 1.76 -6.32 -16.16
CA PRO A 56 2.16 -5.28 -15.22
C PRO A 56 1.17 -4.11 -15.16
N ILE A 57 0.62 -3.73 -16.32
CA ILE A 57 -0.36 -2.63 -16.42
C ILE A 57 -1.63 -2.96 -15.65
N LEU A 58 -2.13 -4.19 -15.79
CA LEU A 58 -3.35 -4.63 -15.11
C LEU A 58 -3.14 -4.72 -13.59
N ASN A 59 -1.95 -5.14 -13.16
CA ASN A 59 -1.57 -5.14 -11.75
C ASN A 59 -1.60 -3.72 -11.16
N ILE A 60 -0.98 -2.75 -11.83
CA ILE A 60 -0.97 -1.34 -11.39
C ILE A 60 -2.40 -0.79 -11.29
N ILE A 61 -3.24 -1.02 -12.32
CA ILE A 61 -4.64 -0.56 -12.32
C ILE A 61 -5.43 -1.20 -11.18
N SER A 62 -5.26 -2.51 -10.97
CA SER A 62 -5.94 -3.25 -9.90
C SER A 62 -5.53 -2.72 -8.52
N PHE A 63 -4.23 -2.49 -8.31
CA PHE A 63 -3.72 -1.96 -7.06
C PHE A 63 -4.26 -0.56 -6.75
N ILE A 64 -4.27 0.36 -7.74
CA ILE A 64 -4.85 1.70 -7.59
C ILE A 64 -6.33 1.59 -7.20
N LEU A 65 -7.10 0.76 -7.91
CA LEU A 65 -8.54 0.61 -7.71
C LEU A 65 -8.87 0.05 -6.33
N ILE A 66 -8.18 -1.01 -5.90
CA ILE A 66 -8.40 -1.65 -4.61
C ILE A 66 -7.98 -0.74 -3.46
N THR A 67 -6.82 -0.11 -3.58
CA THR A 67 -6.35 0.89 -2.61
C THR A 67 -7.37 2.03 -2.46
N TYR A 68 -7.89 2.54 -3.58
CA TYR A 68 -8.93 3.57 -3.60
C TYR A 68 -10.21 3.13 -2.90
N ILE A 69 -10.77 1.96 -3.27
CA ILE A 69 -12.01 1.44 -2.69
C ILE A 69 -11.84 1.22 -1.18
N VAL A 70 -10.76 0.56 -0.75
CA VAL A 70 -10.48 0.30 0.67
C VAL A 70 -10.37 1.62 1.43
N THR A 71 -9.66 2.61 0.90
CA THR A 71 -9.47 3.90 1.57
C THR A 71 -10.81 4.61 1.84
N ILE A 72 -11.74 4.61 0.88
CA ILE A 72 -13.09 5.19 1.03
C ILE A 72 -13.94 4.43 2.05
N ILE A 73 -13.84 3.09 2.07
CA ILE A 73 -14.63 2.27 2.98
C ILE A 73 -14.15 2.47 4.43
N ILE A 74 -12.83 2.45 4.67
CA ILE A 74 -12.28 2.46 6.02
C ILE A 74 -12.07 3.87 6.61
N SER A 75 -11.92 4.89 5.76
CA SER A 75 -11.56 6.26 6.17
C SER A 75 -12.66 7.25 5.82
N ASP A 76 -12.87 8.23 6.69
CA ASP A 76 -13.78 9.33 6.41
C ASP A 76 -13.08 10.43 5.60
N ILE A 77 -13.00 10.25 4.28
CA ILE A 77 -12.30 11.13 3.34
C ILE A 77 -13.14 11.44 2.10
N SER A 78 -12.82 12.54 1.41
CA SER A 78 -13.43 12.87 0.13
C SER A 78 -12.91 11.98 -1.00
N PHE A 79 -13.75 11.74 -2.02
CA PHE A 79 -13.41 10.94 -3.19
C PHE A 79 -12.12 11.41 -3.89
N PHE A 80 -11.96 12.71 -4.12
CA PHE A 80 -10.75 13.27 -4.73
C PHE A 80 -9.50 13.05 -3.88
N SER A 81 -9.62 13.18 -2.55
CA SER A 81 -8.51 12.88 -1.64
C SER A 81 -8.14 11.41 -1.68
N ALA A 82 -9.12 10.51 -1.81
CA ALA A 82 -8.89 9.07 -1.91
C ALA A 82 -8.09 8.71 -3.17
N ILE A 83 -8.44 9.30 -4.33
CA ILE A 83 -7.71 9.12 -5.59
C ILE A 83 -6.27 9.59 -5.45
N PHE A 84 -6.06 10.76 -4.85
CA PHE A 84 -4.72 11.30 -4.65
C PHE A 84 -3.86 10.35 -3.78
N HIS A 85 -4.42 9.83 -2.69
CA HIS A 85 -3.69 8.93 -1.80
C HIS A 85 -3.46 7.54 -2.40
N SER A 86 -4.39 7.00 -3.19
CA SER A 86 -4.16 5.73 -3.89
C SER A 86 -3.08 5.85 -4.96
N LEU A 87 -3.08 6.94 -5.75
CA LEU A 87 -2.00 7.22 -6.71
C LEU A 87 -0.66 7.41 -6.01
N MET A 88 -0.63 8.17 -4.91
CA MET A 88 0.58 8.39 -4.14
C MET A 88 1.16 7.08 -3.60
N LEU A 89 0.34 6.22 -2.98
CA LEU A 89 0.79 4.92 -2.47
C LEU A 89 1.28 4.00 -3.60
N THR A 90 0.63 4.04 -4.76
CA THR A 90 1.06 3.28 -5.95
C THR A 90 2.44 3.73 -6.41
N VAL A 91 2.69 5.04 -6.49
CA VAL A 91 4.02 5.59 -6.84
C VAL A 91 5.06 5.18 -5.81
N VAL A 92 4.75 5.27 -4.51
CA VAL A 92 5.69 4.87 -3.45
C VAL A 92 5.99 3.37 -3.53
N MET A 93 4.99 2.52 -3.76
CA MET A 93 5.19 1.08 -3.96
C MET A 93 6.07 0.79 -5.17
N GLY A 94 5.76 1.39 -6.33
CA GLY A 94 6.54 1.19 -7.56
C GLY A 94 7.99 1.67 -7.42
N LEU A 95 8.21 2.82 -6.78
CA LEU A 95 9.56 3.32 -6.49
C LEU A 95 10.31 2.41 -5.50
N SER A 96 9.62 1.85 -4.51
CA SER A 96 10.22 0.91 -3.55
C SER A 96 10.69 -0.37 -4.23
N GLU A 97 9.88 -0.90 -5.15
CA GLU A 97 10.23 -2.08 -5.96
C GLU A 97 11.38 -1.77 -6.92
N LEU A 98 11.31 -0.65 -7.65
CA LEU A 98 12.37 -0.23 -8.58
C LEU A 98 13.70 0.04 -7.86
N LEU A 99 13.67 0.60 -6.65
CA LEU A 99 14.87 0.83 -5.84
C LEU A 99 15.56 -0.49 -5.51
N VAL A 100 14.83 -1.51 -5.06
CA VAL A 100 15.43 -2.81 -4.75
C VAL A 100 16.02 -3.48 -5.98
N VAL A 101 15.35 -3.38 -7.13
CA VAL A 101 15.89 -3.87 -8.41
C VAL A 101 17.17 -3.12 -8.81
N GLY A 102 17.21 -1.80 -8.62
CA GLY A 102 18.36 -0.96 -8.97
C GLY A 102 19.59 -1.14 -8.07
N PHE A 103 19.40 -1.42 -6.78
CA PHE A 103 20.49 -1.60 -5.82
C PHE A 103 21.04 -3.04 -5.76
N VAL A 104 20.26 -4.03 -6.21
CA VAL A 104 20.69 -5.43 -6.23
C VAL A 104 20.86 -5.88 -7.68
N PRO A 105 22.05 -5.70 -8.30
CA PRO A 105 22.27 -5.99 -9.72
C PRO A 105 22.01 -7.45 -10.11
N ASN A 106 22.08 -8.40 -9.17
CA ASN A 106 21.72 -9.81 -9.40
C ASN A 106 20.20 -10.09 -9.40
N LEU A 107 19.34 -9.16 -8.96
CA LEU A 107 17.88 -9.29 -9.02
C LEU A 107 17.29 -8.73 -10.32
N TYR A 108 18.02 -7.86 -11.02
CA TYR A 108 17.65 -7.38 -12.37
C TYR A 108 17.52 -8.55 -13.36
N ILE A 109 18.41 -9.55 -13.25
CA ILE A 109 18.36 -10.77 -14.05
C ILE A 109 17.14 -11.63 -13.71
N LEU A 110 16.60 -11.58 -12.48
CA LEU A 110 15.44 -12.36 -12.03
C LEU A 110 14.08 -11.79 -12.47
N PHE A 111 14.00 -10.47 -12.73
CA PHE A 111 12.80 -9.83 -13.28
C PHE A 111 12.56 -10.20 -14.76
N PHE A 112 13.61 -10.59 -15.48
CA PHE A 112 13.57 -10.99 -16.90
C PHE A 112 13.85 -12.47 -17.15
N ARG A 113 14.53 -13.16 -16.23
CA ARG A 113 14.89 -14.56 -16.35
C ARG A 113 14.34 -15.36 -15.19
N GLU A 114 13.23 -16.02 -15.48
CA GLU A 114 12.73 -17.23 -14.84
C GLU A 114 13.90 -18.08 -14.29
N SER A 115 14.24 -17.93 -13.00
CA SER A 115 15.33 -18.72 -12.40
C SER A 115 15.19 -18.89 -10.89
N GLY A 116 14.28 -19.78 -10.51
CA GLY A 116 14.64 -21.01 -9.79
C GLY A 116 15.21 -20.94 -8.36
N THR A 117 15.33 -19.78 -7.72
CA THR A 117 15.81 -19.68 -6.32
C THR A 117 14.83 -18.92 -5.45
N ILE A 118 13.95 -19.68 -4.77
CA ILE A 118 12.84 -19.22 -3.93
C ILE A 118 13.28 -18.20 -2.86
N ASN A 119 14.52 -18.33 -2.36
CA ASN A 119 15.08 -17.43 -1.34
C ASN A 119 15.31 -16.00 -1.85
N ASN A 120 15.74 -15.83 -3.10
CA ASN A 120 16.06 -14.49 -3.63
C ASN A 120 14.78 -13.67 -3.89
N THR A 121 13.70 -14.33 -4.33
CA THR A 121 12.39 -13.70 -4.52
C THR A 121 11.72 -13.32 -3.20
N ALA A 122 11.85 -14.15 -2.16
CA ALA A 122 11.34 -13.84 -0.83
C ALA A 122 12.07 -12.64 -0.19
N LEU A 123 13.40 -12.60 -0.28
CA LEU A 123 14.20 -11.46 0.20
C LEU A 123 13.86 -10.17 -0.56
N TYR A 124 13.67 -10.25 -1.88
CA TYR A 124 13.23 -9.11 -2.69
C TYR A 124 11.93 -8.49 -2.15
N VAL A 125 10.89 -9.30 -1.93
CA VAL A 125 9.61 -8.80 -1.40
C VAL A 125 9.75 -8.28 0.02
N PHE A 126 10.49 -8.98 0.87
CA PHE A 126 10.67 -8.52 2.23
C PHE A 126 11.32 -7.13 2.28
N ILE A 127 12.37 -6.90 1.49
CA ILE A 127 13.06 -5.62 1.44
C ILE A 127 12.17 -4.55 0.78
N SER A 128 11.54 -4.84 -0.37
CA SER A 128 10.73 -3.86 -1.09
C SER A 128 9.51 -3.42 -0.28
N LYS A 129 8.83 -4.36 0.40
CA LYS A 129 7.69 -4.04 1.27
C LYS A 129 8.11 -3.34 2.56
N THR A 130 9.30 -3.62 3.09
CA THR A 130 9.86 -2.87 4.23
C THR A 130 10.12 -1.41 3.88
N ILE A 131 10.70 -1.16 2.70
CA ILE A 131 10.91 0.21 2.18
C ILE A 131 9.57 0.89 1.94
N TYR A 132 8.61 0.20 1.33
CA TYR A 132 7.26 0.71 1.09
C TYR A 132 6.57 1.10 2.39
N LEU A 133 6.64 0.26 3.44
CA LEU A 133 6.14 0.58 4.77
C LEU A 133 6.83 1.83 5.32
N PHE A 134 8.16 1.90 5.28
CA PHE A 134 8.89 3.03 5.86
C PHE A 134 8.52 4.36 5.19
N ILE A 135 8.52 4.40 3.84
CA ILE A 135 8.21 5.62 3.09
C ILE A 135 6.74 6.01 3.29
N SER A 136 5.80 5.06 3.22
CA SER A 136 4.38 5.36 3.46
C SER A 136 4.12 5.91 4.87
N GLN A 137 4.83 5.41 5.89
CA GLN A 137 4.75 5.93 7.25
C GLN A 137 5.41 7.31 7.41
N ALA A 138 6.52 7.58 6.71
CA ALA A 138 7.14 8.89 6.67
C ALA A 138 6.18 9.92 6.03
N VAL A 139 5.62 9.58 4.87
CA VAL A 139 4.62 10.38 4.15
C VAL A 139 3.42 10.70 5.03
N SER A 140 2.82 9.70 5.68
CA SER A 140 1.65 9.92 6.54
C SER A 140 1.97 10.85 7.71
N THR A 141 3.17 10.77 8.27
CA THR A 141 3.64 11.68 9.33
C THR A 141 3.77 13.12 8.84
N ILE A 142 4.40 13.32 7.68
CA ILE A 142 4.59 14.64 7.07
C ILE A 142 3.24 15.28 6.76
N LEU A 143 2.31 14.53 6.15
CA LEU A 143 0.98 15.00 5.81
C LEU A 143 0.14 15.32 7.06
N LYS A 144 0.23 14.49 8.11
CA LYS A 144 -0.45 14.74 9.39
C LYS A 144 0.07 16.01 10.06
N LYS A 145 1.38 16.24 10.07
CA LYS A 145 1.99 17.48 10.61
C LYS A 145 1.49 18.73 9.88
N ARG A 146 1.33 18.64 8.55
CA ARG A 146 0.77 19.74 7.74
C ARG A 146 -0.70 20.00 8.04
N LYS A 147 -1.53 18.98 8.28
CA LYS A 147 -2.94 19.15 8.70
C LYS A 147 -3.07 19.85 10.06
N GLY A 148 -2.21 19.54 11.03
CA GLY A 148 -2.23 20.15 12.36
C GLY A 148 -1.68 21.57 12.43
N SER A 149 -1.14 22.12 11.33
CA SER A 149 -0.53 23.46 11.30
C SER A 149 -1.48 24.54 10.76
N TYR A 150 -2.78 24.25 10.59
CA TYR A 150 -3.78 25.26 10.25
C TYR A 150 -4.43 25.80 11.55
N PRO A 151 -4.19 27.08 11.93
CA PRO A 151 -4.83 27.69 13.08
C PRO A 151 -6.21 28.18 12.65
N TYR A 152 -7.25 27.37 12.86
CA TYR A 152 -8.62 27.88 12.91
C TYR A 152 -9.22 27.57 14.28
N SER A 153 -8.68 28.23 15.30
CA SER A 153 -9.44 28.54 16.52
C SER A 153 -10.26 29.79 16.24
N VAL A 154 -11.48 29.63 15.71
CA VAL A 154 -12.49 30.70 15.79
C VAL A 154 -13.02 30.66 17.23
N PRO A 155 -12.89 31.73 18.04
CA PRO A 155 -13.46 31.75 19.37
C PRO A 155 -14.98 31.75 19.23
N THR A 156 -15.63 30.78 19.87
CA THR A 156 -17.08 30.78 20.06
C THR A 156 -17.48 32.00 20.88
N PRO A 157 -18.43 32.84 20.43
CA PRO A 157 -18.99 33.88 21.27
C PRO A 157 -19.83 33.21 22.36
N LYS A 158 -19.50 33.52 23.62
CA LYS A 158 -20.36 33.19 24.75
C LYS A 158 -21.62 34.05 24.65
N SER A 159 -22.78 33.42 24.54
CA SER A 159 -24.09 33.99 24.88
C SER A 159 -24.76 33.11 25.90
#